data_AF-A0AAW7G515-F1
#
_entry.id   AF-A0AAW7G515-F1
#
_cell.length_a   1.000
_cell.length_b   1.000
_cell.length_c   1.000
_cell.angle_alpha   90.00
_cell.angle_beta   90.00
_cell.angle_gamma   90.00
#
_symmetry.space_group_name_H-M   'P 1'
#
loop_
_entity.id
_entity.type
_entity.pdbx_description
1 polymer ?
#
loop_
_entity_poly.entity_id
_entity_poly.type
_entity_poly.pdbx_seq_one_letter_code
_entity_poly.pdbx_strand_id
1 'polypeptide(L)'
;KQRILDYVSANQPAKVDLIYKEVGISRNRYYEEAKELRFMGRLRSVPGIGVFPGEKAFQQWLKNGGGEAIRQRAVDANQSSQVAKGVIKKDKTNSDDPKMFTPYNPENNGVVAEFMQSDARKRLMMIYGRA
;
A
#
# COMPACT_ATOMS: atom_id res chain seq x y z
N LYS A 1 -21.89 5.84 -29.57
CA LYS A 1 -20.85 4.79 -29.67
C LYS A 1 -19.46 5.37 -29.94
N GLN A 2 -19.21 6.06 -31.07
CA GLN A 2 -17.86 6.59 -31.38
C GLN A 2 -17.33 7.57 -30.33
N ARG A 3 -18.18 8.50 -29.85
CA ARG A 3 -17.84 9.45 -28.77
C ARG A 3 -17.31 8.79 -27.48
N ILE A 4 -17.82 7.60 -27.14
CA ILE A 4 -17.34 6.83 -25.98
C ILE A 4 -15.92 6.31 -26.24
N LEU A 5 -15.66 5.79 -27.45
CA LEU A 5 -14.32 5.33 -27.83
C LEU A 5 -13.32 6.49 -27.85
N ASP A 6 -13.72 7.64 -28.40
CA ASP A 6 -12.86 8.83 -28.47
C ASP A 6 -12.48 9.31 -27.06
N TYR A 7 -13.47 9.45 -26.18
CA TYR A 7 -13.24 9.84 -24.79
C TYR A 7 -12.36 8.85 -24.03
N VAL A 8 -12.64 7.54 -24.16
CA VAL A 8 -11.87 6.48 -23.49
C VAL A 8 -10.44 6.42 -24.01
N SER A 9 -10.21 6.70 -25.29
CA SER A 9 -8.87 6.70 -25.89
C SER A 9 -8.01 7.87 -25.41
N ALA A 10 -8.63 9.02 -25.13
CA ALA A 10 -7.96 10.20 -24.58
C ALA A 10 -7.70 10.11 -23.06
N ASN A 11 -8.55 9.40 -22.31
CA ASN A 11 -8.57 9.45 -20.83
C ASN A 11 -8.33 8.09 -20.15
N GLN A 12 -7.61 7.17 -20.79
CA GLN A 12 -7.39 5.81 -20.30
C GLN A 12 -6.38 5.76 -19.13
N PRO A 13 -6.69 5.07 -18.01
CA PRO A 13 -7.94 4.37 -17.68
C PRO A 13 -9.11 5.32 -17.38
N ALA A 14 -10.19 5.22 -18.14
CA ALA A 14 -11.35 6.10 -17.99
C ALA A 14 -12.31 5.57 -16.93
N LYS A 15 -12.79 6.45 -16.04
CA LYS A 15 -13.81 6.10 -15.04
C LYS A 15 -15.20 6.17 -15.65
N VAL A 16 -16.01 5.13 -15.46
CA VAL A 16 -17.39 5.07 -15.98
C VAL A 16 -18.19 6.31 -15.60
N ASP A 17 -18.04 6.79 -14.36
CA ASP A 17 -18.74 7.98 -13.86
C ASP A 17 -18.39 9.28 -14.57
N LEU A 18 -17.21 9.36 -15.18
CA LEU A 18 -16.80 10.50 -15.98
C LEU A 18 -17.23 10.31 -17.44
N ILE A 19 -17.13 9.09 -17.97
CA ILE A 19 -17.47 8.81 -19.37
C ILE A 19 -18.89 9.26 -19.72
N TYR A 20 -19.92 8.84 -18.96
CA TYR A 20 -21.29 9.20 -19.33
C TYR A 20 -21.59 10.69 -19.11
N LYS A 21 -20.94 11.33 -18.14
CA LYS A 21 -21.08 12.78 -17.88
C LYS A 21 -20.50 13.60 -19.02
N GLU A 22 -19.26 13.31 -19.41
CA GLU A 22 -18.53 14.06 -20.44
C GLU A 22 -19.06 13.77 -21.85
N VAL A 23 -19.51 12.55 -22.12
CA VAL A 23 -20.14 12.19 -23.40
C VAL A 23 -21.58 12.73 -23.49
N GLY A 24 -22.17 13.15 -22.38
CA GLY A 24 -23.53 13.70 -22.32
C GLY A 24 -24.61 12.63 -22.55
N ILE A 25 -24.42 11.43 -22.00
CA ILE A 25 -25.39 10.32 -22.10
C ILE A 25 -25.82 9.83 -20.72
N SER A 26 -27.01 9.22 -20.64
CA SER A 26 -27.45 8.59 -19.40
C SER A 26 -26.59 7.37 -19.08
N ARG A 27 -26.49 7.05 -17.79
CA ARG A 27 -25.73 5.88 -17.32
C ARG A 27 -26.25 4.56 -17.90
N ASN A 28 -27.56 4.39 -18.01
CA ASN A 28 -28.16 3.19 -18.62
C ASN A 28 -27.78 3.06 -20.09
N ARG A 29 -27.89 4.15 -20.85
CA ARG A 29 -27.51 4.18 -22.27
C ARG A 29 -26.03 3.86 -22.47
N TYR A 30 -25.16 4.36 -21.59
CA TYR A 30 -23.75 3.98 -21.59
C TYR A 30 -23.58 2.46 -21.46
N TYR A 31 -24.27 1.80 -20.54
CA TYR A 31 -24.11 0.36 -20.33
C TYR A 31 -24.56 -0.47 -21.54
N GLU A 32 -25.64 -0.08 -22.21
CA GLU A 32 -26.10 -0.72 -23.45
C GLU A 32 -25.05 -0.57 -24.56
N GLU A 33 -24.62 0.66 -24.84
CA GLU A 33 -23.62 0.93 -25.88
C GLU A 33 -22.26 0.28 -25.56
N ALA A 34 -21.84 0.31 -24.29
CA ALA A 34 -20.60 -0.32 -23.83
C ALA A 34 -20.67 -1.85 -23.84
N LYS A 35 -21.86 -2.46 -23.70
CA LYS A 35 -22.03 -3.92 -23.81
C LYS A 35 -21.70 -4.38 -25.23
N GLU A 36 -22.24 -3.71 -26.23
CA GLU A 36 -21.95 -4.01 -27.64
C GLU A 36 -20.49 -3.73 -27.99
N LEU A 37 -19.93 -2.60 -27.54
CA LEU A 37 -18.52 -2.27 -27.77
C LEU A 37 -17.56 -3.27 -27.12
N ARG A 38 -17.93 -3.82 -25.96
CA ARG A 38 -17.19 -4.92 -25.31
C ARG A 38 -17.32 -6.23 -26.09
N PHE A 39 -18.52 -6.56 -26.56
CA PHE A 39 -18.74 -7.74 -27.40
C PHE A 39 -17.90 -7.70 -28.69
N MET A 40 -17.78 -6.54 -29.31
CA MET A 40 -16.92 -6.31 -30.48
C MET A 40 -15.42 -6.19 -30.16
N GLY A 41 -15.01 -6.32 -28.89
CA GLY A 41 -13.61 -6.19 -28.46
C GLY A 41 -13.03 -4.77 -28.56
N ARG A 42 -13.87 -3.75 -28.84
CA ARG A 42 -13.45 -2.35 -28.96
C ARG A 42 -13.31 -1.64 -27.62
N LEU A 43 -13.97 -2.15 -26.59
CA LEU A 43 -13.80 -1.69 -25.21
C LEU A 43 -13.41 -2.85 -24.31
N ARG A 44 -12.57 -2.56 -23.33
CA ARG A 44 -12.32 -3.45 -22.21
C ARG A 44 -12.57 -2.71 -20.91
N SER A 45 -13.47 -3.26 -20.09
CA SER A 45 -13.73 -2.75 -18.74
C SER A 45 -13.03 -3.66 -17.75
N VAL A 46 -12.15 -3.10 -16.92
CA VAL A 46 -11.44 -3.83 -15.88
C VAL A 46 -11.90 -3.32 -14.51
N PRO A 47 -12.53 -4.18 -13.68
CA PRO A 47 -12.99 -3.81 -12.34
C PRO A 47 -11.87 -3.19 -11.50
N GLY A 48 -12.17 -2.13 -10.76
CA GLY A 48 -11.20 -1.43 -9.89
C GLY A 48 -10.14 -0.58 -10.62
N ILE A 49 -10.03 -0.68 -11.95
CA ILE A 49 -9.05 0.06 -12.74
C ILE A 49 -9.74 1.12 -13.60
N GLY A 50 -10.67 0.69 -14.46
CA GLY A 50 -11.34 1.59 -15.41
C GLY A 50 -11.62 0.93 -16.77
N VAL A 51 -11.89 1.76 -17.76
CA VAL A 51 -12.25 1.36 -19.13
C VAL A 51 -11.15 1.76 -20.10
N PHE A 52 -10.89 0.88 -21.07
CA PHE A 52 -9.82 0.99 -22.06
C PHE A 52 -10.36 0.76 -23.49
N PRO A 53 -9.71 1.31 -24.52
CA PRO A 53 -10.02 1.03 -25.93
C PRO A 53 -9.44 -0.34 -26.33
N GLY A 54 -10.13 -1.39 -25.92
CA GLY A 54 -9.82 -2.78 -26.23
C GLY A 54 -8.68 -3.39 -25.40
N GLU A 55 -8.34 -4.64 -25.73
CA GLU A 55 -7.35 -5.43 -24.99
C GLU A 55 -5.93 -4.86 -25.10
N LYS A 56 -5.52 -4.48 -26.31
CA LYS A 56 -4.14 -4.03 -26.59
C LYS A 56 -3.76 -2.80 -25.78
N ALA A 57 -4.68 -1.84 -25.67
CA ALA A 57 -4.45 -0.63 -24.91
C ALA A 57 -4.29 -0.90 -23.40
N PHE A 58 -5.07 -1.82 -22.84
CA PHE A 58 -4.88 -2.26 -21.47
C PHE A 58 -3.51 -2.91 -21.25
N GLN A 59 -3.08 -3.79 -22.15
CA GLN A 59 -1.78 -4.44 -22.05
C GLN A 59 -0.62 -3.45 -22.18
N GLN A 60 -0.74 -2.48 -23.07
CA GLN A 60 0.25 -1.40 -23.20
C GLN A 60 0.31 -0.54 -21.94
N TRP A 61 -0.85 -0.19 -21.36
CA TRP A 61 -0.90 0.53 -20.09
C TRP A 61 -0.27 -0.27 -18.95
N LEU A 62 -0.50 -1.58 -18.86
CA LEU A 62 0.15 -2.45 -17.87
C LEU A 62 1.67 -2.41 -17.97
N LYS A 63 2.21 -2.47 -19.20
CA LYS A 63 3.66 -2.41 -19.45
C LYS A 63 4.26 -1.04 -19.14
N ASN A 64 3.49 0.03 -19.33
CA ASN A 64 3.95 1.41 -19.17
C ASN A 64 3.69 1.97 -17.75
N GLY A 65 3.82 1.14 -16.71
CA GLY A 65 3.68 1.56 -15.31
C GLY A 65 2.29 1.37 -14.70
N GLY A 66 1.29 0.95 -15.48
CA GLY A 66 -0.04 0.59 -14.95
C GLY A 66 0.03 -0.55 -13.93
N GLY A 67 0.91 -1.52 -14.15
CA GLY A 67 1.15 -2.61 -13.19
C GLY A 67 1.69 -2.11 -11.83
N GLU A 68 2.59 -1.12 -11.84
CA GLU A 68 3.13 -0.52 -10.61
C GLU A 68 2.06 0.30 -9.89
N ALA A 69 1.23 1.04 -10.63
CA ALA A 69 0.11 1.78 -10.06
C ALA A 69 -0.90 0.85 -9.35
N ILE A 70 -1.17 -0.34 -9.89
CA ILE A 70 -2.01 -1.35 -9.22
C ILE A 70 -1.34 -1.83 -7.93
N ARG A 71 -0.04 -2.13 -7.96
CA ARG A 71 0.71 -2.57 -6.77
C ARG A 71 0.68 -1.52 -5.68
N GLN A 72 0.96 -0.26 -6.01
CA GLN A 72 0.95 0.83 -5.04
C GLN A 72 -0.42 0.99 -4.39
N ARG A 73 -1.50 0.97 -5.18
CA ARG A 73 -2.87 1.00 -4.63
C ARG A 73 -3.16 -0.15 -3.68
N ALA A 74 -2.67 -1.36 -3.98
CA ALA A 74 -2.83 -2.50 -3.09
C ALA A 74 -2.07 -2.31 -1.77
N VAL A 75 -0.86 -1.75 -1.83
CA VAL A 75 -0.07 -1.39 -0.65
C VAL A 75 -0.80 -0.34 0.19
N ASP A 76 -1.28 0.74 -0.43
CA ASP A 76 -2.00 1.83 0.25
C ASP A 76 -3.31 1.34 0.89
N ALA A 77 -4.05 0.48 0.20
CA ALA A 77 -5.27 -0.15 0.71
C ALA A 77 -5.00 -1.08 1.90
N ASN A 78 -3.91 -1.86 1.84
CA ASN A 78 -3.50 -2.69 2.96
C ASN A 78 -3.06 -1.81 4.14
N GLN A 79 -2.23 -0.79 3.91
CA GLN A 79 -1.76 0.10 4.95
C GLN A 79 -2.92 0.81 5.66
N SER A 80 -3.88 1.36 4.91
CA SER A 80 -5.09 1.96 5.48
C SER A 80 -5.93 0.96 6.28
N SER A 81 -6.06 -0.29 5.82
CA SER A 81 -6.73 -1.36 6.56
C SER A 81 -6.02 -1.72 7.86
N GLN A 82 -4.69 -1.85 7.85
CA GLN A 82 -3.91 -2.14 9.06
C GLN A 82 -3.95 -1.01 10.08
N VAL A 83 -4.00 0.24 9.61
CA VAL A 83 -4.23 1.41 10.47
C VAL A 83 -5.63 1.36 11.08
N ALA A 84 -6.67 1.08 10.29
CA ALA A 84 -8.04 0.99 10.78
C ALA A 84 -8.23 -0.14 11.82
N LYS A 85 -7.50 -1.25 11.66
CA LYS A 85 -7.45 -2.36 12.61
C LYS A 85 -6.61 -2.07 13.85
N GLY A 86 -5.95 -0.91 13.93
CA GLY A 86 -5.08 -0.54 15.05
C GLY A 86 -3.76 -1.30 15.13
N VAL A 87 -3.43 -2.12 14.13
CA VAL A 87 -2.17 -2.89 14.06
C VAL A 87 -0.99 -1.98 13.75
N ILE A 88 -1.20 -0.96 12.91
CA ILE A 88 -0.22 0.09 12.63
C ILE A 88 -0.71 1.39 13.27
N LYS A 89 -0.03 1.83 14.35
CA LYS A 89 -0.23 3.18 14.90
C LYS A 89 0.25 4.21 13.85
N LYS A 90 -0.60 5.20 13.56
CA LYS A 90 -0.35 6.26 12.55
C LYS A 90 0.89 7.09 12.86
N ASP A 91 1.28 7.16 14.13
CA ASP A 91 2.44 7.89 14.61
C ASP A 91 3.47 6.90 15.19
N LYS A 92 4.57 6.67 14.47
CA LYS A 92 5.78 6.02 15.03
C LYS A 92 6.74 7.03 15.66
N THR A 93 6.46 8.31 15.56
CA THR A 93 7.37 9.39 15.95
C THR A 93 7.30 9.74 17.43
N ASN A 94 6.17 9.51 18.11
CA ASN A 94 5.97 9.85 19.53
C ASN A 94 5.24 8.73 20.28
N SER A 95 5.78 7.50 20.20
CA SER A 95 5.28 6.39 21.01
C SER A 95 6.26 6.18 22.16
N ASP A 96 5.90 6.69 23.35
CA ASP A 96 6.57 6.39 24.63
C ASP A 96 6.37 4.93 25.08
N ASP A 97 5.67 4.11 24.28
CA ASP A 97 5.56 2.68 24.56
C ASP A 97 6.96 2.04 24.53
N PRO A 98 7.41 1.39 25.63
CA PRO A 98 8.69 0.71 25.64
C PRO A 98 8.69 -0.35 24.54
N LYS A 99 9.67 -0.27 23.63
CA LYS A 99 9.87 -1.26 22.57
C LYS A 99 10.18 -2.60 23.25
N MET A 100 9.17 -3.45 23.40
CA MET A 100 9.24 -4.72 24.12
C MET A 100 10.24 -5.73 23.52
N PHE A 101 10.82 -5.46 22.35
CA PHE A 101 11.73 -6.34 21.63
C PHE A 101 12.83 -5.57 20.89
N THR A 102 13.64 -4.78 21.61
CA THR A 102 14.93 -4.33 21.06
C THR A 102 15.95 -5.46 21.18
N PRO A 103 16.71 -5.79 20.11
CA PRO A 103 17.86 -6.68 20.23
C PRO A 103 18.80 -6.19 21.33
N TYR A 104 19.34 -7.13 22.12
CA TYR A 104 20.27 -6.81 23.20
C TYR A 104 21.48 -6.04 22.65
N ASN A 105 21.69 -4.81 23.14
CA ASN A 105 22.88 -4.02 22.82
C ASN A 105 23.89 -4.13 23.97
N PRO A 106 25.01 -4.86 23.80
CA PRO A 106 26.02 -5.00 24.83
C PRO A 106 26.71 -3.68 25.20
N GLU A 107 26.74 -2.68 24.31
CA GLU A 107 27.37 -1.38 24.59
C GLU A 107 26.57 -0.54 25.61
N ASN A 108 25.26 -0.78 25.71
CA ASN A 108 24.38 -0.09 26.66
C ASN A 108 24.18 -0.87 27.98
N ASN A 109 24.90 -1.97 28.18
CA ASN A 109 24.76 -2.79 29.39
C ASN A 109 25.57 -2.21 30.56
N GLY A 110 25.04 -1.16 31.19
CA GLY A 110 25.62 -0.56 32.40
C GLY A 110 25.60 -1.49 33.62
N VAL A 111 24.69 -2.47 33.65
CA VAL A 111 24.49 -3.36 34.81
C VAL A 111 25.76 -4.16 35.14
N VAL A 112 26.48 -4.64 34.11
CA VAL A 112 27.74 -5.37 34.33
C VAL A 112 28.82 -4.43 34.87
N ALA A 113 28.96 -3.23 34.31
CA ALA A 113 29.95 -2.26 34.77
C ALA A 113 29.68 -1.80 36.21
N GLU A 114 28.43 -1.49 36.53
CA GLU A 114 27.99 -1.12 37.88
C GLU A 114 28.20 -2.25 38.88
N PHE A 115 27.84 -3.49 38.52
CA PHE A 115 28.11 -4.65 39.37
C PHE A 115 29.60 -4.84 39.62
N MET A 116 30.44 -4.66 38.60
CA MET A 116 31.90 -4.77 38.73
C MET A 116 32.49 -3.76 39.73
N GLN A 117 31.86 -2.59 39.88
CA GLN A 117 32.28 -1.51 40.79
C GLN A 117 31.58 -1.55 42.16
N SER A 118 30.48 -2.31 42.28
CA SER A 118 29.65 -2.37 43.48
C SER A 118 30.36 -2.95 44.70
N ASP A 119 29.94 -2.51 45.89
CA ASP A 119 30.43 -3.06 47.15
C ASP A 119 30.00 -4.53 47.36
N ALA A 120 28.88 -4.94 46.77
CA ALA A 120 28.43 -6.33 46.80
C ALA A 120 29.46 -7.26 46.15
N ARG A 121 30.01 -6.87 44.99
CA ARG A 121 31.10 -7.63 44.36
C ARG A 121 32.38 -7.59 45.17
N LYS A 122 32.75 -6.45 45.78
CA LYS A 122 33.92 -6.39 46.68
C LYS A 122 33.81 -7.38 47.84
N ARG A 123 32.62 -7.47 48.46
CA ARG A 123 32.33 -8.45 49.52
C ARG A 123 32.39 -9.88 49.02
N LEU A 124 31.84 -10.16 47.83
CA LEU A 124 31.92 -11.48 47.21
C LEU A 124 33.39 -11.90 46.98
N MET A 125 34.23 -10.98 46.49
CA MET A 125 35.66 -11.23 46.27
C MET A 125 36.44 -11.36 47.57
N MET A 126 36.01 -10.76 48.68
CA MET A 126 36.63 -11.01 49.99
C MET A 126 36.38 -12.43 50.50
N ILE A 127 35.23 -13.04 50.16
CA ILE A 127 34.85 -14.37 50.65
C ILE A 127 35.33 -15.48 49.70
N TYR A 128 35.22 -15.24 48.39
CA TYR A 128 35.46 -16.24 47.35
C TYR A 128 36.55 -15.85 46.35
N GLY A 129 37.12 -14.66 46.46
CA GLY A 129 38.25 -14.23 45.65
C GLY A 129 39.48 -15.01 46.10
N ARG A 130 39.86 -15.99 45.28
CA ARG A 130 41.08 -16.75 45.48
C ARG A 130 42.29 -15.81 45.35
N ALA A 131 43.21 -15.87 46.31
CA ALA A 131 44.54 -15.26 46.20
C ALA A 131 45.31 -15.83 45.01
#